data_AF-A0A2V9FQ43-F1
#
_entry.id   AF-A0A2V9FQ43-F1
#
_cell.length_a   1.000
_cell.length_b   1.000
_cell.length_c   1.000
_cell.angle_alpha   90.00
_cell.angle_beta   90.00
_cell.angle_gamma   90.00
#
_symmetry.space_group_name_H-M   'P 1'
#
loop_
_entity.id
_entity.type
_entity.pdbx_description
1 polymer ?
#
loop_
_entity_poly.entity_id
_entity_poly.type
_entity_poly.pdbx_seq_one_letter_code
_entity_poly.pdbx_strand_id
1 'polypeptide(L)'
;MQGWTLRSVPRQLREAITVRGQLVGSRASRSVAATVSENAGHAGHTRGGNTQMGDAVASVTTGARTIDADFALIGHQESWRAAADVLAVLRGPERTPLPDEEIKDILPWIPPRAVCHVDVGSIIRTKSGAARARGLYIDSFIPPDRLEAAYVHENIARVRGAAACAIKAGAKIVSLGGFSSILIEGNFDQLPERHHTVFTTGNTLTVAFIVQGIQKMCALEGRNLSRSTLLIVGATGDVGSGCARCLAPIVKRVLLSARKVERLRRLAAELQDDGVQVEVATDLQQFSTEADVVICAASLASPSLLLGRIAPDAIVCDAGYPKNLSPTAEMLDAKVFFGGLGQITGGMKFTPDFHGVLNRHPFPDVVHGCLLEGMALALEHRFEAFSQGRGFITQERVDEIGTIAARHGIYLAPLYNADGPLEDGLDARWNGREDESMGERPSRTVGRIERRTSGHRRSSHVRADLMGGLSAPYFI
;
A
#
# COMPACT_ATOMS: atom_id res chain seq x y z
N MET A 1 2.00 -48.44 -22.69
CA MET A 1 1.15 -49.53 -22.17
C MET A 1 1.06 -49.38 -20.65
N GLN A 2 -0.14 -49.59 -20.10
CA GLN A 2 -0.54 -49.55 -18.68
C GLN A 2 -0.58 -48.12 -18.07
N GLY A 3 -1.69 -47.52 -17.66
CA GLY A 3 -3.07 -47.98 -17.47
C GLY A 3 -3.54 -47.61 -16.07
N TRP A 4 -4.13 -46.42 -15.87
CA TRP A 4 -4.88 -46.08 -14.66
C TRP A 4 -6.26 -45.54 -15.03
N THR A 5 -7.25 -46.11 -14.36
CA THR A 5 -8.68 -46.17 -14.67
C THR A 5 -9.47 -44.99 -14.10
N LEU A 6 -10.35 -44.40 -14.91
CA LEU A 6 -11.41 -43.48 -14.50
C LEU A 6 -12.53 -44.20 -13.71
N ARG A 7 -12.76 -43.76 -12.47
CA ARG A 7 -14.03 -43.81 -11.71
C ARG A 7 -13.99 -42.58 -10.79
N SER A 8 -15.00 -41.74 -10.60
CA SER A 8 -16.41 -41.69 -10.98
C SER A 8 -16.89 -40.25 -10.75
N VAL A 9 -17.36 -39.57 -11.81
CA VAL A 9 -17.94 -38.22 -11.72
C VAL A 9 -19.36 -38.32 -11.16
N PRO A 10 -19.74 -37.57 -10.10
CA PRO A 10 -21.11 -37.52 -9.60
C PRO A 10 -22.11 -37.02 -10.66
N ARG A 11 -23.26 -37.67 -10.73
CA ARG A 11 -24.26 -37.57 -11.82
C ARG A 11 -25.09 -36.27 -11.84
N GLN A 12 -24.65 -35.20 -11.17
CA GLN A 12 -25.37 -33.91 -11.08
C GLN A 12 -24.73 -32.77 -11.90
N LEU A 13 -23.73 -33.06 -12.74
CA LEU A 13 -23.03 -32.07 -13.57
C LEU A 13 -23.09 -32.40 -15.07
N ARG A 14 -24.27 -32.82 -15.57
CA ARG A 14 -24.50 -33.12 -17.00
C ARG A 14 -25.45 -32.18 -17.75
N GLU A 15 -25.95 -31.11 -17.14
CA GLU A 15 -26.87 -30.18 -17.83
C GLU A 15 -26.34 -28.75 -18.04
N ALA A 16 -25.05 -28.49 -17.83
CA ALA A 16 -24.45 -27.18 -18.11
C ALA A 16 -23.36 -27.19 -19.21
N ILE A 17 -23.23 -28.27 -19.99
CA ILE A 17 -22.24 -28.38 -21.08
C ILE A 17 -22.91 -28.89 -22.36
N THR A 18 -23.94 -28.18 -22.83
CA THR A 18 -24.48 -28.39 -24.19
C THR A 18 -25.04 -27.09 -24.80
N VAL A 19 -24.37 -25.95 -24.65
CA VAL A 19 -24.58 -24.78 -25.55
C VAL A 19 -23.28 -24.00 -25.71
N ARG A 20 -22.28 -24.57 -26.41
CA ARG A 20 -21.22 -23.83 -27.12
C ARG A 20 -20.40 -24.82 -27.94
N GLY A 21 -20.98 -25.26 -29.05
CA GLY A 21 -20.32 -26.26 -29.88
C GLY A 21 -21.08 -26.58 -31.15
N GLN A 22 -21.63 -25.57 -31.82
CA GLN A 22 -21.98 -25.65 -33.23
C GLN A 22 -22.26 -24.23 -33.75
N LEU A 23 -21.79 -23.96 -34.98
CA LEU A 23 -21.89 -22.72 -35.75
C LEU A 23 -20.73 -21.72 -35.58
N VAL A 24 -19.50 -22.21 -35.77
CA VAL A 24 -18.55 -21.53 -36.67
C VAL A 24 -18.25 -22.48 -37.81
N GLY A 25 -18.64 -22.08 -39.04
CA GLY A 25 -18.20 -22.73 -40.28
C GLY A 25 -19.30 -23.06 -41.28
N SER A 26 -19.73 -22.09 -42.10
CA SER A 26 -19.55 -22.17 -43.57
C SER A 26 -20.29 -21.03 -44.32
N ARG A 27 -19.46 -20.30 -45.09
CA ARG A 27 -19.67 -19.72 -46.43
C ARG A 27 -21.02 -19.07 -46.83
N ALA A 28 -20.91 -17.76 -47.07
CA ALA A 28 -21.21 -17.04 -48.32
C ALA A 28 -22.37 -17.52 -49.22
N SER A 29 -23.34 -16.62 -49.47
CA SER A 29 -23.77 -16.22 -50.83
C SER A 29 -24.74 -15.02 -50.80
N ARG A 30 -24.81 -14.35 -51.95
CA ARG A 30 -25.30 -12.99 -52.24
C ARG A 30 -26.84 -12.83 -52.26
N SER A 31 -27.24 -11.54 -52.23
CA SER A 31 -28.47 -10.94 -52.79
C SER A 31 -29.76 -11.19 -51.98
N VAL A 32 -30.75 -10.32 -51.84
CA VAL A 32 -31.31 -9.24 -52.69
C VAL A 32 -31.89 -8.12 -51.79
N ALA A 33 -32.08 -6.96 -52.39
CA ALA A 33 -32.65 -5.73 -51.89
C ALA A 33 -34.11 -5.78 -51.36
N ALA A 34 -34.43 -4.67 -50.67
CA ALA A 34 -35.66 -3.88 -50.80
C ALA A 34 -36.91 -4.19 -49.95
N THR A 35 -37.27 -3.13 -49.20
CA THR A 35 -38.62 -2.52 -49.06
C THR A 35 -39.64 -3.21 -48.13
N VAL A 36 -40.58 -2.57 -47.42
CA VAL A 36 -41.03 -1.18 -47.06
C VAL A 36 -42.23 -1.40 -46.10
N SER A 37 -42.62 -0.37 -45.32
CA SER A 37 -43.98 -0.14 -44.74
C SER A 37 -44.37 -1.02 -43.53
N GLU A 38 -44.60 -0.47 -42.33
CA GLU A 38 -45.59 0.50 -41.79
C GLU A 38 -46.73 -0.19 -41.02
N ASN A 39 -47.14 0.50 -39.96
CA ASN A 39 -48.45 0.53 -39.31
C ASN A 39 -48.84 -0.49 -38.23
N ALA A 40 -48.82 0.05 -37.01
CA ALA A 40 -49.99 0.37 -36.18
C ALA A 40 -50.86 -0.78 -35.62
N GLY A 41 -50.71 -0.96 -34.30
CA GLY A 41 -51.78 -0.78 -33.31
C GLY A 41 -52.98 -1.71 -33.33
N HIS A 42 -53.16 -2.49 -32.24
CA HIS A 42 -54.37 -2.40 -31.41
C HIS A 42 -54.25 -3.19 -30.11
N ALA A 43 -54.93 -2.67 -29.09
CA ALA A 43 -55.04 -3.17 -27.74
C ALA A 43 -55.91 -4.44 -27.63
N GLY A 44 -55.66 -5.23 -26.58
CA GLY A 44 -56.54 -6.32 -26.15
C GLY A 44 -56.33 -6.64 -24.67
N HIS A 45 -57.29 -6.23 -23.84
CA HIS A 45 -57.42 -6.61 -22.42
C HIS A 45 -57.83 -8.09 -22.28
N THR A 46 -57.20 -8.83 -21.37
CA THR A 46 -57.85 -9.93 -20.63
C THR A 46 -57.32 -9.99 -19.19
N ARG A 47 -58.23 -10.33 -18.27
CA ARG A 47 -58.15 -10.23 -16.82
C ARG A 47 -58.21 -11.63 -16.21
N GLY A 48 -57.50 -11.85 -15.10
CA GLY A 48 -57.60 -13.02 -14.21
C GLY A 48 -56.30 -13.85 -14.21
N GLY A 49 -55.73 -14.28 -13.08
CA GLY A 49 -56.06 -14.20 -11.66
C GLY A 49 -55.15 -15.20 -10.94
N ASN A 50 -54.50 -14.76 -9.84
CA ASN A 50 -53.78 -15.52 -8.81
C ASN A 50 -52.80 -16.64 -9.19
N THR A 51 -51.51 -16.43 -8.89
CA THR A 51 -50.84 -17.23 -7.83
C THR A 51 -49.60 -16.51 -7.33
N GLN A 52 -49.55 -16.35 -6.01
CA GLN A 52 -48.51 -15.68 -5.25
C GLN A 52 -47.49 -16.74 -4.84
N MET A 53 -46.25 -16.66 -5.35
CA MET A 53 -45.13 -17.44 -4.81
C MET A 53 -43.78 -16.79 -5.18
N GLY A 54 -43.15 -16.15 -4.18
CA GLY A 54 -41.70 -16.15 -3.99
C GLY A 54 -40.79 -15.41 -4.98
N ASP A 55 -40.92 -14.09 -5.12
CA ASP A 55 -39.83 -13.25 -5.63
C ASP A 55 -39.05 -12.64 -4.45
N ALA A 56 -37.97 -13.31 -4.07
CA ALA A 56 -36.87 -12.70 -3.33
C ALA A 56 -35.58 -12.98 -4.11
N VAL A 57 -34.79 -11.93 -4.34
CA VAL A 57 -33.52 -11.89 -5.08
C VAL A 57 -33.64 -11.72 -6.61
N ALA A 58 -34.41 -10.71 -7.05
CA ALA A 58 -34.26 -10.13 -8.38
C ALA A 58 -34.74 -8.66 -8.42
N SER A 59 -34.01 -7.73 -7.79
CA SER A 59 -34.06 -6.30 -8.15
C SER A 59 -32.89 -5.50 -7.55
N VAL A 60 -31.69 -5.73 -8.10
CA VAL A 60 -30.64 -4.69 -8.11
C VAL A 60 -30.19 -4.54 -9.55
N THR A 61 -31.12 -4.17 -10.43
CA THR A 61 -30.82 -3.86 -11.84
C THR A 61 -31.90 -3.00 -12.49
N THR A 62 -32.41 -2.00 -11.78
CA THR A 62 -33.21 -0.93 -12.41
C THR A 62 -33.06 0.36 -11.60
N GLY A 63 -32.29 1.30 -12.16
CA GLY A 63 -32.02 2.62 -11.58
C GLY A 63 -30.53 2.89 -11.48
N ALA A 64 -29.83 3.01 -12.61
CA ALA A 64 -28.46 3.53 -12.63
C ALA A 64 -28.46 5.02 -12.27
N ARG A 65 -28.61 5.32 -10.97
CA ARG A 65 -27.90 6.47 -10.41
C ARG A 65 -26.45 6.04 -10.39
N THR A 66 -25.64 6.61 -11.28
CA THR A 66 -24.19 6.62 -11.12
C THR A 66 -23.91 7.03 -9.68
N ILE A 67 -23.46 6.08 -8.87
CA ILE A 67 -22.99 6.38 -7.53
C ILE A 67 -21.72 7.19 -7.79
N ASP A 68 -21.78 8.50 -7.62
CA ASP A 68 -20.59 9.35 -7.74
C ASP A 68 -19.69 9.02 -6.54
N ALA A 69 -18.79 8.05 -6.72
CA ALA A 69 -17.86 7.60 -5.70
C ALA A 69 -16.67 8.55 -5.66
N ASP A 70 -16.37 9.12 -4.50
CA ASP A 70 -15.20 9.98 -4.35
C ASP A 70 -13.91 9.17 -4.49
N PHE A 71 -13.92 7.90 -4.03
CA PHE A 71 -12.78 7.00 -4.19
C PHE A 71 -13.18 5.54 -4.42
N ALA A 72 -12.22 4.73 -4.88
CA ALA A 72 -12.26 3.28 -4.78
C ALA A 72 -10.93 2.72 -4.26
N LEU A 73 -11.02 1.60 -3.54
CA LEU A 73 -9.89 0.90 -2.93
C LEU A 73 -9.79 -0.47 -3.59
N ILE A 74 -8.69 -0.75 -4.27
CA ILE A 74 -8.46 -2.08 -4.85
C ILE A 74 -7.58 -2.87 -3.88
N GLY A 75 -8.07 -4.03 -3.45
CA GLY A 75 -7.36 -4.91 -2.53
C GLY A 75 -7.36 -6.38 -2.98
N HIS A 76 -6.70 -7.20 -2.18
CA HIS A 76 -6.79 -8.65 -2.20
C HIS A 76 -6.56 -9.16 -0.77
N GLN A 77 -6.89 -10.42 -0.52
CA GLN A 77 -6.69 -11.03 0.78
C GLN A 77 -5.28 -11.62 0.91
N GLU A 78 -4.70 -11.52 2.10
CA GLU A 78 -3.33 -11.99 2.39
C GLU A 78 -3.25 -13.49 2.72
N SER A 79 -4.38 -14.12 3.07
CA SER A 79 -4.44 -15.52 3.46
C SER A 79 -5.76 -16.17 3.07
N TRP A 80 -5.76 -17.50 2.99
CA TRP A 80 -6.97 -18.28 2.72
C TRP A 80 -8.03 -18.08 3.79
N ARG A 81 -7.64 -17.92 5.05
CA ARG A 81 -8.56 -17.58 6.15
C ARG A 81 -9.20 -16.21 5.93
N ALA A 82 -8.42 -15.21 5.51
CA ALA A 82 -8.97 -13.89 5.22
C ALA A 82 -9.97 -13.93 4.05
N ALA A 83 -9.64 -14.65 2.99
CA ALA A 83 -10.54 -14.91 1.88
C ALA A 83 -11.83 -15.64 2.30
N ALA A 84 -11.72 -16.68 3.13
CA ALA A 84 -12.85 -17.45 3.65
C ALA A 84 -13.87 -16.56 4.36
N ASP A 85 -13.40 -15.71 5.26
CA ASP A 85 -14.24 -14.85 6.07
C ASP A 85 -14.91 -13.75 5.21
N VAL A 86 -14.20 -13.18 4.22
CA VAL A 86 -14.79 -12.26 3.25
C VAL A 86 -15.92 -12.95 2.47
N LEU A 87 -15.70 -14.19 2.01
CA LEU A 87 -16.73 -14.97 1.33
C LEU A 87 -17.90 -15.33 2.26
N ALA A 88 -17.65 -15.58 3.54
CA ALA A 88 -18.70 -15.85 4.52
C ALA A 88 -19.63 -14.64 4.68
N VAL A 89 -19.07 -13.43 4.85
CA VAL A 89 -19.85 -12.19 4.91
C VAL A 89 -20.66 -11.99 3.62
N LEU A 90 -20.03 -12.17 2.46
CA LEU A 90 -20.69 -12.01 1.16
C LEU A 90 -21.81 -13.03 0.90
N ARG A 91 -21.67 -14.25 1.45
CA ARG A 91 -22.67 -15.32 1.34
C ARG A 91 -23.82 -15.14 2.33
N GLY A 92 -23.63 -14.33 3.36
CA GLY A 92 -24.60 -14.06 4.42
C GLY A 92 -24.59 -15.11 5.54
N PRO A 93 -25.05 -14.74 6.75
CA PRO A 93 -24.93 -15.57 7.95
C PRO A 93 -25.75 -16.86 7.89
N GLU A 94 -26.80 -16.91 7.06
CA GLU A 94 -27.68 -18.09 6.91
C GLU A 94 -27.02 -19.25 6.16
N ARG A 95 -25.87 -19.02 5.52
CA ARG A 95 -25.18 -20.04 4.74
C ARG A 95 -24.04 -20.66 5.55
N THR A 96 -23.97 -21.99 5.55
CA THR A 96 -22.83 -22.72 6.13
C THR A 96 -21.52 -22.22 5.52
N PRO A 97 -20.48 -21.91 6.34
CA PRO A 97 -19.15 -21.57 5.85
C PRO A 97 -18.61 -22.64 4.89
N LEU A 98 -17.93 -22.19 3.84
CA LEU A 98 -17.32 -23.12 2.88
C LEU A 98 -16.08 -23.76 3.50
N PRO A 99 -15.81 -25.05 3.26
CA PRO A 99 -14.53 -25.66 3.61
C PRO A 99 -13.36 -24.97 2.91
N ASP A 100 -12.19 -24.94 3.56
CA ASP A 100 -10.97 -24.29 3.03
C ASP A 100 -10.59 -24.80 1.63
N GLU A 101 -10.73 -26.11 1.37
CA GLU A 101 -10.44 -26.69 0.05
C GLU A 101 -11.41 -26.20 -1.03
N GLU A 102 -12.70 -26.06 -0.70
CA GLU A 102 -13.67 -25.49 -1.65
C GLU A 102 -13.38 -24.01 -1.94
N ILE A 103 -12.92 -23.26 -0.94
CA ILE A 103 -12.54 -21.85 -1.13
C ILE A 103 -11.37 -21.74 -2.12
N LYS A 104 -10.38 -22.64 -2.02
CA LYS A 104 -9.24 -22.70 -2.96
C LYS A 104 -9.69 -22.99 -4.40
N ASP A 105 -10.68 -23.84 -4.56
CA ASP A 105 -11.23 -24.19 -5.86
C ASP A 105 -12.11 -23.07 -6.44
N ILE A 106 -12.85 -22.35 -5.60
CA ILE A 106 -13.84 -21.34 -6.01
C ILE A 106 -13.22 -19.97 -6.26
N LEU A 107 -12.37 -19.48 -5.34
CA LEU A 107 -11.88 -18.10 -5.35
C LEU A 107 -11.23 -17.67 -6.68
N PRO A 108 -10.39 -18.50 -7.34
CA PRO A 108 -9.77 -18.12 -8.62
C PRO A 108 -10.77 -17.79 -9.73
N TRP A 109 -12.00 -18.30 -9.65
CA TRP A 109 -13.08 -18.06 -10.61
C TRP A 109 -13.94 -16.84 -10.30
N ILE A 110 -13.78 -16.24 -9.12
CA ILE A 110 -14.53 -15.04 -8.74
C ILE A 110 -13.91 -13.83 -9.45
N PRO A 111 -14.67 -13.11 -10.29
CA PRO A 111 -14.16 -11.91 -10.93
C PRO A 111 -14.03 -10.77 -9.92
N PRO A 112 -13.12 -9.81 -10.16
CA PRO A 112 -13.04 -8.58 -9.39
C PRO A 112 -14.39 -7.88 -9.28
N ARG A 113 -14.75 -7.41 -8.08
CA ARG A 113 -16.01 -6.71 -7.83
C ARG A 113 -15.97 -5.88 -6.56
N ALA A 114 -16.81 -4.86 -6.50
CA ALA A 114 -17.09 -4.18 -5.24
C ALA A 114 -17.74 -5.17 -4.26
N VAL A 115 -17.21 -5.22 -3.04
CA VAL A 115 -17.71 -6.07 -1.96
C VAL A 115 -18.38 -5.26 -0.84
N CYS A 116 -18.00 -3.99 -0.68
CA CYS A 116 -18.71 -3.03 0.17
C CYS A 116 -18.54 -1.58 -0.28
N HIS A 117 -19.46 -0.74 0.19
CA HIS A 117 -19.30 0.69 0.27
C HIS A 117 -18.47 1.06 1.50
N VAL A 118 -17.68 2.11 1.39
CA VAL A 118 -16.84 2.65 2.46
C VAL A 118 -17.22 4.12 2.67
N ASP A 119 -17.67 4.46 3.87
CA ASP A 119 -17.86 5.84 4.30
C ASP A 119 -16.72 6.21 5.26
N VAL A 120 -15.96 7.26 4.94
CA VAL A 120 -14.90 7.78 5.82
C VAL A 120 -15.25 9.19 6.26
N GLY A 121 -15.08 9.45 7.55
CA GLY A 121 -15.25 10.77 8.15
C GLY A 121 -13.91 11.46 8.37
N SER A 122 -13.94 12.79 8.32
CA SER A 122 -12.84 13.66 8.72
C SER A 122 -13.13 14.31 10.07
N ILE A 123 -12.07 14.64 10.82
CA ILE A 123 -12.20 15.48 12.03
C ILE A 123 -12.61 16.93 11.71
N ILE A 124 -12.48 17.37 10.45
CA ILE A 124 -12.89 18.70 10.01
C ILE A 124 -14.42 18.79 10.01
N ARG A 125 -14.96 19.83 10.67
CA ARG A 125 -16.39 20.11 10.67
C ARG A 125 -16.75 21.11 9.57
N THR A 126 -17.80 20.77 8.83
CA THR A 126 -18.49 21.63 7.86
C THR A 126 -19.85 22.07 8.42
N LYS A 127 -20.54 22.97 7.72
CA LYS A 127 -21.89 23.42 8.10
C LYS A 127 -22.91 22.28 8.19
N SER A 128 -22.69 21.18 7.46
CA SER A 128 -23.55 19.99 7.43
C SER A 128 -23.06 18.84 8.33
N GLY A 129 -22.03 19.05 9.16
CA GLY A 129 -21.41 18.01 9.99
C GLY A 129 -19.96 17.73 9.59
N ALA A 130 -19.36 16.65 10.09
CA ALA A 130 -18.01 16.23 9.69
C ALA A 130 -17.90 16.10 8.15
N ALA A 131 -16.79 16.56 7.56
CA ALA A 131 -16.51 16.29 6.15
C ALA A 131 -16.42 14.76 5.95
N ARG A 132 -16.92 14.26 4.82
CA ARG A 132 -16.97 12.82 4.51
C ARG A 132 -16.61 12.58 3.07
N ALA A 133 -15.99 11.43 2.81
CA ALA A 133 -15.82 10.90 1.47
C ALA A 133 -16.45 9.51 1.40
N ARG A 134 -16.98 9.15 0.23
CA ARG A 134 -17.67 7.88 0.02
C ARG A 134 -17.02 7.12 -1.10
N GLY A 135 -16.85 5.82 -0.92
CA GLY A 135 -16.18 4.99 -1.90
C GLY A 135 -16.59 3.54 -1.87
N LEU A 136 -15.79 2.73 -2.54
CA LEU A 136 -15.98 1.30 -2.68
C LEU A 136 -14.69 0.56 -2.30
N TYR A 137 -14.81 -0.57 -1.62
CA TYR A 137 -13.73 -1.55 -1.58
C TYR A 137 -14.01 -2.62 -2.64
N ILE A 138 -13.06 -2.78 -3.55
CA ILE A 138 -13.08 -3.70 -4.67
C ILE A 138 -12.03 -4.76 -4.41
N ASP A 139 -12.50 -5.98 -4.15
CA ASP A 139 -11.60 -7.11 -4.05
C ASP A 139 -11.27 -7.60 -5.45
N SER A 140 -9.98 -7.76 -5.73
CA SER A 140 -9.46 -8.29 -6.99
C SER A 140 -9.52 -9.81 -7.05
N PHE A 141 -9.76 -10.48 -5.92
CA PHE A 141 -9.79 -11.93 -5.74
C PHE A 141 -8.53 -12.60 -6.29
N ILE A 142 -7.37 -11.98 -6.08
CA ILE A 142 -6.07 -12.63 -6.31
C ILE A 142 -5.92 -13.75 -5.25
N PRO A 143 -5.72 -15.01 -5.65
CA PRO A 143 -5.52 -16.10 -4.70
C PRO A 143 -4.25 -15.88 -3.86
N PRO A 144 -4.30 -16.10 -2.52
CA PRO A 144 -3.15 -15.87 -1.64
C PRO A 144 -1.88 -16.66 -2.00
N ASP A 145 -2.02 -17.81 -2.65
CA ASP A 145 -0.92 -18.68 -3.10
C ASP A 145 -0.45 -18.38 -4.54
N ARG A 146 -1.06 -17.40 -5.22
CA ARG A 146 -0.74 -17.04 -6.60
C ARG A 146 -0.04 -15.69 -6.72
N LEU A 147 0.79 -15.31 -5.74
CA LEU A 147 1.55 -14.05 -5.78
C LEU A 147 2.90 -14.17 -6.50
N GLU A 148 3.28 -15.38 -6.91
CA GLU A 148 4.54 -15.63 -7.60
C GLU A 148 4.56 -15.12 -9.05
N ALA A 149 5.78 -14.99 -9.60
CA ALA A 149 6.01 -14.50 -10.96
C ALA A 149 5.23 -15.28 -12.05
N ALA A 150 4.99 -16.58 -11.83
CA ALA A 150 4.23 -17.44 -12.74
C ALA A 150 2.79 -16.96 -12.99
N TYR A 151 2.20 -16.21 -12.04
CA TYR A 151 0.81 -15.75 -12.10
C TYR A 151 0.68 -14.26 -12.44
N VAL A 152 1.79 -13.56 -12.75
CA VAL A 152 1.79 -12.11 -13.00
C VAL A 152 0.79 -11.69 -14.07
N HIS A 153 0.69 -12.41 -15.19
CA HIS A 153 -0.26 -12.08 -16.25
C HIS A 153 -1.72 -12.23 -15.80
N GLU A 154 -2.03 -13.30 -15.07
CA GLU A 154 -3.37 -13.56 -14.51
C GLU A 154 -3.75 -12.47 -13.50
N ASN A 155 -2.83 -12.08 -12.62
CA ASN A 155 -3.08 -11.07 -11.60
C ASN A 155 -3.16 -9.66 -12.18
N ILE A 156 -2.36 -9.32 -13.19
CA ILE A 156 -2.52 -8.07 -13.93
C ILE A 156 -3.94 -8.00 -14.53
N ALA A 157 -4.44 -9.09 -15.12
CA ALA A 157 -5.80 -9.11 -15.65
C ALA A 157 -6.85 -8.88 -14.55
N ARG A 158 -6.68 -9.46 -13.36
CA ARG A 158 -7.54 -9.19 -12.20
C ARG A 158 -7.49 -7.73 -11.75
N VAL A 159 -6.29 -7.15 -11.62
CA VAL A 159 -6.14 -5.73 -11.23
C VAL A 159 -6.76 -4.80 -12.28
N ARG A 160 -6.60 -5.10 -13.58
CA ARG A 160 -7.28 -4.35 -14.65
C ARG A 160 -8.81 -4.48 -14.58
N GLY A 161 -9.32 -5.67 -14.24
CA GLY A 161 -10.75 -5.88 -14.00
C GLY A 161 -11.26 -5.06 -12.82
N ALA A 162 -10.53 -5.04 -11.70
CA ALA A 162 -10.85 -4.22 -10.53
C ALA A 162 -10.83 -2.72 -10.86
N ALA A 163 -9.84 -2.26 -11.63
CA ALA A 163 -9.76 -0.89 -12.13
C ALA A 163 -10.95 -0.53 -13.03
N ALA A 164 -11.37 -1.43 -13.92
CA ALA A 164 -12.56 -1.23 -14.75
C ALA A 164 -13.83 -1.15 -13.91
N CYS A 165 -13.96 -1.92 -12.82
CA CYS A 165 -15.05 -1.78 -11.87
C CYS A 165 -15.07 -0.40 -11.21
N ALA A 166 -13.91 0.11 -10.80
CA ALA A 166 -13.79 1.44 -10.19
C ALA A 166 -14.17 2.57 -11.16
N ILE A 167 -13.67 2.50 -12.40
CA ILE A 167 -13.97 3.48 -13.46
C ILE A 167 -15.47 3.45 -13.79
N LYS A 168 -16.06 2.27 -13.96
CA LYS A 168 -17.50 2.11 -14.20
C LYS A 168 -18.35 2.66 -13.06
N ALA A 169 -17.86 2.55 -11.83
CA ALA A 169 -18.50 3.12 -10.66
C ALA A 169 -18.31 4.63 -10.54
N GLY A 170 -17.60 5.29 -11.46
CA GLY A 170 -17.38 6.74 -11.42
C GLY A 170 -16.44 7.20 -10.30
N ALA A 171 -15.56 6.33 -9.80
CA ALA A 171 -14.59 6.70 -8.78
C ALA A 171 -13.68 7.84 -9.28
N LYS A 172 -13.56 8.93 -8.51
CA LYS A 172 -12.67 10.05 -8.88
C LYS A 172 -11.21 9.71 -8.68
N ILE A 173 -10.87 9.05 -7.57
CA ILE A 173 -9.54 8.48 -7.31
C ILE A 173 -9.59 7.01 -6.95
N VAL A 174 -8.62 6.23 -7.42
CA VAL A 174 -8.45 4.81 -7.09
C VAL A 174 -7.12 4.61 -6.41
N SER A 175 -7.15 4.00 -5.22
CA SER A 175 -5.95 3.53 -4.55
C SER A 175 -5.72 2.03 -4.80
N LEU A 176 -4.48 1.68 -5.13
CA LEU A 176 -4.02 0.31 -5.34
C LEU A 176 -3.37 -0.21 -4.06
N GLY A 177 -4.00 -1.18 -3.39
CA GLY A 177 -3.50 -1.77 -2.16
C GLY A 177 -2.65 -3.04 -2.38
N GLY A 178 -1.68 -3.24 -1.50
CA GLY A 178 -0.91 -4.49 -1.42
C GLY A 178 -0.24 -4.88 -2.74
N PHE A 179 -0.40 -6.14 -3.15
CA PHE A 179 0.20 -6.67 -4.36
C PHE A 179 -0.31 -6.01 -5.65
N SER A 180 -1.49 -5.39 -5.62
CA SER A 180 -2.02 -4.68 -6.79
C SER A 180 -1.18 -3.46 -7.17
N SER A 181 -0.62 -2.74 -6.18
CA SER A 181 0.30 -1.63 -6.45
C SER A 181 1.60 -2.15 -7.07
N ILE A 182 2.17 -3.23 -6.53
CA ILE A 182 3.43 -3.84 -7.01
C ILE A 182 3.33 -4.24 -8.49
N LEU A 183 2.19 -4.79 -8.93
CA LEU A 183 1.97 -5.17 -10.32
C LEU A 183 1.89 -3.98 -11.27
N ILE A 184 1.35 -2.84 -10.80
CA ILE A 184 1.04 -1.66 -11.61
C ILE A 184 2.10 -0.55 -11.47
N GLU A 185 2.93 -0.54 -10.43
CA GLU A 185 3.95 0.47 -10.11
C GLU A 185 4.83 0.85 -11.32
N GLY A 186 5.19 -0.15 -12.15
CA GLY A 186 5.94 0.04 -13.41
C GLY A 186 5.11 -0.16 -14.69
N ASN A 187 3.80 -0.35 -14.56
CA ASN A 187 2.88 -0.78 -15.61
C ASN A 187 1.57 0.02 -15.60
N PHE A 188 1.59 1.29 -15.17
CA PHE A 188 0.40 2.13 -15.15
C PHE A 188 -0.31 2.13 -16.51
N ASP A 189 0.43 2.15 -17.61
CA ASP A 189 -0.09 2.11 -18.99
C ASP A 189 -0.94 0.87 -19.31
N GLN A 190 -0.89 -0.18 -18.49
CA GLN A 190 -1.74 -1.35 -18.63
C GLN A 190 -3.15 -1.15 -18.04
N LEU A 191 -3.37 -0.11 -17.24
CA LEU A 191 -4.70 0.21 -16.70
C LEU A 191 -5.69 0.56 -17.82
N PRO A 192 -7.00 0.29 -17.65
CA PRO A 192 -8.03 0.68 -18.61
C PRO A 192 -8.06 2.19 -18.88
N GLU A 193 -8.75 2.58 -19.96
CA GLU A 193 -8.96 4.00 -20.29
C GLU A 193 -9.60 4.74 -19.13
N ARG A 194 -8.95 5.85 -18.71
CA ARG A 194 -9.12 6.40 -17.37
C ARG A 194 -10.12 7.54 -17.27
N HIS A 195 -10.64 8.07 -18.39
CA HIS A 195 -11.51 9.26 -18.47
C HIS A 195 -11.19 10.32 -17.38
N HIS A 196 -11.96 10.33 -16.28
CA HIS A 196 -11.81 11.27 -15.15
C HIS A 196 -11.28 10.63 -13.85
N THR A 197 -11.02 9.32 -13.87
CA THR A 197 -10.53 8.55 -12.73
C THR A 197 -9.01 8.59 -12.65
N VAL A 198 -8.47 9.14 -11.57
CA VAL A 198 -7.02 9.10 -11.30
C VAL A 198 -6.65 7.89 -10.45
N PHE A 199 -5.40 7.42 -10.57
CA PHE A 199 -4.88 6.28 -9.84
C PHE A 199 -3.66 6.69 -9.03
N THR A 200 -3.61 6.22 -7.78
CA THR A 200 -2.44 6.32 -6.91
C THR A 200 -2.05 4.94 -6.37
N THR A 201 -0.75 4.70 -6.19
CA THR A 201 -0.26 3.51 -5.49
C THR A 201 -0.43 3.61 -3.97
N GLY A 202 -0.58 4.83 -3.45
CA GLY A 202 -0.63 5.07 -2.01
C GLY A 202 0.70 4.86 -1.27
N ASN A 203 1.79 4.65 -2.00
CA ASN A 203 3.08 4.33 -1.42
C ASN A 203 3.67 5.52 -0.63
N THR A 204 3.37 6.76 -1.00
CA THR A 204 3.93 7.95 -0.33
C THR A 204 3.41 8.09 1.11
N LEU A 205 2.10 7.93 1.33
CA LEU A 205 1.56 7.89 2.69
C LEU A 205 2.01 6.65 3.47
N THR A 206 2.24 5.53 2.77
CA THR A 206 2.84 4.32 3.39
C THR A 206 4.23 4.62 3.92
N VAL A 207 5.09 5.31 3.14
CA VAL A 207 6.41 5.77 3.58
C VAL A 207 6.30 6.71 4.78
N ALA A 208 5.36 7.65 4.77
CA ALA A 208 5.14 8.56 5.89
C ALA A 208 4.90 7.79 7.21
N PHE A 209 4.02 6.77 7.20
CA PHE A 209 3.77 5.96 8.39
C PHE A 209 4.94 5.06 8.78
N ILE A 210 5.74 4.56 7.83
CA ILE A 210 6.96 3.81 8.16
C ILE A 210 7.96 4.73 8.87
N VAL A 211 8.23 5.91 8.33
CA VAL A 211 9.16 6.89 8.89
C VAL A 211 8.71 7.31 10.30
N GLN A 212 7.43 7.68 10.45
CA GLN A 212 6.86 8.03 11.75
C GLN A 212 6.92 6.86 12.74
N GLY A 213 6.65 5.63 12.29
CA GLY A 213 6.71 4.43 13.13
C GLY A 213 8.12 4.13 13.63
N ILE A 214 9.14 4.27 12.77
CA ILE A 214 10.55 4.14 13.15
C ILE A 214 10.93 5.19 14.18
N GLN A 215 10.59 6.46 13.94
CA GLN A 215 10.87 7.56 14.87
C GLN A 215 10.20 7.33 16.23
N LYS A 216 8.92 6.92 16.22
CA LYS A 216 8.16 6.63 17.44
C LYS A 216 8.78 5.47 18.21
N MET A 217 9.10 4.36 17.56
CA MET A 217 9.73 3.21 18.21
C MET A 217 11.13 3.55 18.74
N CYS A 218 11.91 4.34 18.00
CA CYS A 218 13.20 4.82 18.50
C CYS A 218 13.04 5.70 19.76
N ALA A 219 12.03 6.56 19.80
CA ALA A 219 11.74 7.37 20.98
C ALA A 219 11.33 6.50 22.19
N LEU A 220 10.48 5.49 21.98
CA LEU A 220 10.06 4.54 23.02
C LEU A 220 11.24 3.75 23.60
N GLU A 221 12.17 3.33 22.75
CA GLU A 221 13.35 2.54 23.14
C GLU A 221 14.57 3.40 23.50
N GLY A 222 14.45 4.73 23.50
CA GLY A 222 15.56 5.65 23.78
C GLY A 222 16.71 5.57 22.76
N ARG A 223 16.44 5.12 21.52
CA ARG A 223 17.43 4.97 20.44
C ARG A 223 17.62 6.27 19.68
N ASN A 224 18.88 6.70 19.54
CA ASN A 224 19.24 7.88 18.76
C ASN A 224 19.57 7.49 17.31
N LEU A 225 18.71 7.87 16.37
CA LEU A 225 18.87 7.59 14.94
C LEU A 225 20.21 8.10 14.38
N SER A 226 20.69 9.26 14.80
CA SER A 226 21.94 9.86 14.31
C SER A 226 23.19 9.03 14.65
N ARG A 227 23.06 8.06 15.55
CA ARG A 227 24.12 7.10 15.92
C ARG A 227 23.88 5.69 15.39
N SER A 228 22.71 5.44 14.82
CA SER A 228 22.24 4.13 14.37
C SER A 228 22.61 3.83 12.92
N THR A 229 22.80 2.55 12.64
CA THR A 229 22.89 1.98 11.30
C THR A 229 21.52 1.48 10.84
N LEU A 230 21.05 2.00 9.70
CA LEU A 230 19.77 1.64 9.10
C LEU A 230 19.98 0.60 7.99
N LEU A 231 19.32 -0.55 8.06
CA LEU A 231 19.19 -1.51 6.97
C LEU A 231 17.84 -1.40 6.30
N ILE A 232 17.83 -1.33 4.96
CA ILE A 232 16.60 -1.35 4.16
C ILE A 232 16.63 -2.57 3.23
N VAL A 233 15.75 -3.52 3.49
CA VAL A 233 15.52 -4.68 2.62
C VAL A 233 14.40 -4.37 1.66
N GLY A 234 14.66 -4.52 0.35
CA GLY A 234 13.76 -4.00 -0.69
C GLY A 234 14.06 -2.54 -1.03
N ALA A 235 15.28 -2.06 -0.78
CA ALA A 235 15.72 -0.67 -0.92
C ALA A 235 15.43 -0.02 -2.30
N THR A 236 15.26 -0.81 -3.35
CA THR A 236 15.04 -0.32 -4.73
C THR A 236 13.58 -0.41 -5.19
N GLY A 237 12.65 -0.79 -4.31
CA GLY A 237 11.21 -0.61 -4.53
C GLY A 237 10.79 0.83 -4.21
N ASP A 238 9.57 1.23 -4.59
CA ASP A 238 9.06 2.57 -4.30
C ASP A 238 9.20 2.93 -2.82
N VAL A 239 8.58 2.12 -1.96
CA VAL A 239 8.54 2.33 -0.51
C VAL A 239 9.93 2.30 0.09
N GLY A 240 10.74 1.29 -0.27
CA GLY A 240 12.11 1.15 0.26
C GLY A 240 13.00 2.35 -0.08
N SER A 241 12.94 2.84 -1.32
CA SER A 241 13.72 4.01 -1.74
C SER A 241 13.20 5.32 -1.14
N GLY A 242 11.87 5.47 -0.98
CA GLY A 242 11.27 6.59 -0.26
C GLY A 242 11.71 6.63 1.20
N CYS A 243 11.66 5.50 1.91
CA CYS A 243 12.17 5.39 3.28
C CYS A 243 13.67 5.71 3.35
N ALA A 244 14.46 5.28 2.36
CA ALA A 244 15.89 5.59 2.30
C ALA A 244 16.11 7.10 2.24
N ARG A 245 15.42 7.82 1.34
CA ARG A 245 15.54 9.28 1.21
C ARG A 245 15.11 10.02 2.47
N CYS A 246 14.03 9.59 3.13
CA CYS A 246 13.54 10.26 4.33
C CYS A 246 14.43 10.05 5.56
N LEU A 247 15.04 8.86 5.70
CA LEU A 247 15.79 8.50 6.92
C LEU A 247 17.30 8.64 6.79
N ALA A 248 17.86 8.50 5.58
CA ALA A 248 19.30 8.62 5.35
C ALA A 248 19.92 9.91 5.92
N PRO A 249 19.28 11.10 5.83
CA PRO A 249 19.84 12.34 6.36
C PRO A 249 19.96 12.38 7.90
N ILE A 250 19.23 11.52 8.61
CA ILE A 250 19.15 11.53 10.08
C ILE A 250 19.76 10.28 10.74
N VAL A 251 20.42 9.42 9.97
CA VAL A 251 21.11 8.22 10.47
C VAL A 251 22.61 8.29 10.23
N LYS A 252 23.38 7.50 10.99
CA LYS A 252 24.84 7.46 10.85
C LYS A 252 25.28 6.80 9.54
N ARG A 253 24.56 5.75 9.13
CA ARG A 253 24.90 4.87 8.01
C ARG A 253 23.67 4.17 7.48
N VAL A 254 23.67 3.90 6.17
CA VAL A 254 22.62 3.14 5.49
C VAL A 254 23.21 1.90 4.82
N LEU A 255 22.55 0.75 5.04
CA LEU A 255 22.79 -0.52 4.37
C LEU A 255 21.61 -0.78 3.42
N LEU A 256 21.87 -0.86 2.12
CA LEU A 256 20.83 -1.05 1.11
C LEU A 256 20.87 -2.47 0.56
N SER A 257 19.78 -3.21 0.71
CA SER A 257 19.62 -4.56 0.18
C SER A 257 18.48 -4.67 -0.83
N ALA A 258 18.80 -5.20 -2.01
CA ALA A 258 17.83 -5.54 -3.04
C ALA A 258 18.45 -6.47 -4.09
N ARG A 259 17.60 -7.07 -4.94
CA ARG A 259 18.00 -8.04 -5.98
C ARG A 259 18.79 -7.44 -7.15
N LYS A 260 18.69 -6.13 -7.41
CA LYS A 260 19.24 -5.48 -8.60
C LYS A 260 20.33 -4.49 -8.21
N VAL A 261 21.59 -4.91 -8.36
CA VAL A 261 22.76 -4.14 -7.92
C VAL A 261 22.89 -2.79 -8.62
N GLU A 262 22.47 -2.67 -9.88
CA GLU A 262 22.53 -1.41 -10.64
C GLU A 262 21.61 -0.35 -10.04
N ARG A 263 20.43 -0.77 -9.57
CA ARG A 263 19.48 0.12 -8.89
C ARG A 263 19.97 0.49 -7.49
N LEU A 264 20.62 -0.44 -6.78
CA LEU A 264 21.25 -0.16 -5.49
C LEU A 264 22.35 0.89 -5.64
N ARG A 265 23.25 0.72 -6.61
CA ARG A 265 24.34 1.68 -6.87
C ARG A 265 23.82 3.08 -7.20
N ARG A 266 22.71 3.17 -7.94
CA ARG A 266 22.07 4.46 -8.26
C ARG A 266 21.54 5.16 -7.01
N LEU A 267 20.78 4.43 -6.18
CA LEU A 267 20.27 4.98 -4.92
C LEU A 267 21.42 5.30 -3.96
N ALA A 268 22.47 4.48 -3.91
CA ALA A 268 23.63 4.74 -3.08
C ALA A 268 24.36 6.01 -3.51
N ALA A 269 24.58 6.21 -4.82
CA ALA A 269 25.19 7.42 -5.34
C ALA A 269 24.38 8.67 -4.96
N GLU A 270 23.06 8.62 -5.14
CA GLU A 270 22.13 9.69 -4.72
C GLU A 270 22.31 10.06 -3.24
N LEU A 271 22.30 9.07 -2.34
CA LEU A 271 22.46 9.31 -0.90
C LEU A 271 23.89 9.72 -0.51
N GLN A 272 24.90 9.26 -1.25
CA GLN A 272 26.31 9.61 -1.02
C GLN A 272 26.59 11.07 -1.42
N ASP A 273 25.91 11.58 -2.44
CA ASP A 273 25.97 13.00 -2.82
C ASP A 273 25.45 13.91 -1.70
N ASP A 274 24.52 13.41 -0.87
CA ASP A 274 24.04 14.06 0.36
C ASP A 274 24.95 13.82 1.59
N GLY A 275 26.10 13.17 1.39
CA GLY A 275 27.11 12.94 2.44
C GLY A 275 26.85 11.72 3.34
N VAL A 276 25.92 10.84 2.97
CA VAL A 276 25.56 9.66 3.77
C VAL A 276 26.55 8.51 3.53
N GLN A 277 26.94 7.81 4.60
CA GLN A 277 27.69 6.56 4.46
C GLN A 277 26.76 5.44 4.00
N VAL A 278 26.99 4.90 2.80
CA VAL A 278 26.15 3.84 2.23
C VAL A 278 26.96 2.59 1.88
N GLU A 279 26.43 1.44 2.27
CA GLU A 279 26.88 0.12 1.83
C GLU A 279 25.76 -0.58 1.05
N VAL A 280 26.10 -1.30 -0.03
CA VAL A 280 25.14 -2.02 -0.85
C VAL A 280 25.48 -3.49 -0.90
N ALA A 281 24.48 -4.35 -0.78
CA ALA A 281 24.63 -5.78 -0.97
C ALA A 281 23.37 -6.40 -1.57
N THR A 282 23.54 -7.50 -2.30
CA THR A 282 22.41 -8.31 -2.77
C THR A 282 22.09 -9.47 -1.83
N ASP A 283 22.99 -9.74 -0.87
CA ASP A 283 22.88 -10.76 0.18
C ASP A 283 23.12 -10.09 1.54
N LEU A 284 22.22 -10.34 2.50
CA LEU A 284 22.25 -9.74 3.83
C LEU A 284 23.47 -10.18 4.66
N GLN A 285 24.14 -11.28 4.30
CA GLN A 285 25.34 -11.75 4.99
C GLN A 285 26.63 -10.99 4.61
N GLN A 286 26.57 -10.17 3.56
CA GLN A 286 27.74 -9.47 3.03
C GLN A 286 28.01 -8.13 3.71
N PHE A 287 27.08 -7.65 4.55
CA PHE A 287 27.25 -6.36 5.21
C PHE A 287 28.36 -6.38 6.26
N SER A 288 29.14 -5.29 6.29
CA SER A 288 30.28 -5.13 7.18
C SER A 288 29.93 -4.87 8.65
N THR A 289 28.67 -4.55 8.95
CA THR A 289 28.22 -4.14 10.28
C THR A 289 26.79 -4.60 10.56
N GLU A 290 26.44 -4.66 11.83
CA GLU A 290 25.08 -4.97 12.30
C GLU A 290 24.17 -3.74 12.14
N ALA A 291 22.90 -3.99 11.83
CA ALA A 291 21.88 -2.95 11.76
C ALA A 291 21.20 -2.75 13.12
N ASP A 292 21.05 -1.49 13.54
CA ASP A 292 20.29 -1.09 14.72
C ASP A 292 18.79 -0.92 14.41
N VAL A 293 18.51 -0.52 13.16
CA VAL A 293 17.17 -0.26 12.66
C VAL A 293 17.02 -0.96 11.31
N VAL A 294 15.94 -1.71 11.13
CA VAL A 294 15.69 -2.49 9.92
C VAL A 294 14.31 -2.15 9.36
N ILE A 295 14.24 -1.91 8.05
CA ILE A 295 12.98 -1.77 7.31
C ILE A 295 12.88 -2.92 6.31
N CYS A 296 11.85 -3.74 6.44
CA CYS A 296 11.51 -4.78 5.48
C CYS A 296 10.38 -4.26 4.57
N ALA A 297 10.74 -3.89 3.33
CA ALA A 297 9.83 -3.39 2.31
C ALA A 297 10.02 -4.14 0.98
N ALA A 298 10.30 -5.45 1.06
CA ALA A 298 10.50 -6.30 -0.10
C ALA A 298 9.17 -6.82 -0.65
N SER A 299 9.07 -6.85 -1.99
CA SER A 299 7.96 -7.49 -2.70
C SER A 299 8.15 -9.02 -2.72
N LEU A 300 7.69 -9.68 -1.65
CA LEU A 300 7.73 -11.14 -1.50
C LEU A 300 6.33 -11.74 -1.65
N ALA A 301 6.25 -12.93 -2.25
CA ALA A 301 5.00 -13.67 -2.40
C ALA A 301 4.58 -14.36 -1.08
N SER A 302 5.54 -14.59 -0.18
CA SER A 302 5.32 -15.22 1.12
C SER A 302 6.33 -14.73 2.17
N PRO A 303 5.98 -14.82 3.48
CA PRO A 303 6.89 -14.48 4.57
C PRO A 303 8.07 -15.46 4.61
N SER A 304 9.21 -15.01 4.12
CA SER A 304 10.39 -15.87 3.86
C SER A 304 11.72 -15.17 4.14
N LEU A 305 11.69 -13.89 4.52
CA LEU A 305 12.88 -13.12 4.80
C LEU A 305 13.48 -13.56 6.14
N LEU A 306 14.71 -14.04 6.09
CA LEU A 306 15.57 -14.21 7.25
C LEU A 306 16.50 -13.00 7.29
N LEU A 307 16.51 -12.28 8.41
CA LEU A 307 17.43 -11.18 8.60
C LEU A 307 18.85 -11.72 8.76
N GLY A 308 19.82 -10.98 8.24
CA GLY A 308 21.24 -11.29 8.40
C GLY A 308 21.73 -10.86 9.78
N ARG A 309 22.88 -10.19 9.82
CA ARG A 309 23.44 -9.64 11.05
C ARG A 309 22.65 -8.40 11.49
N ILE A 310 21.88 -8.53 12.56
CA ILE A 310 21.18 -7.43 13.23
C ILE A 310 21.67 -7.34 14.68
N ALA A 311 21.62 -6.14 15.25
CA ALA A 311 21.92 -5.96 16.67
C ALA A 311 20.86 -6.69 17.53
N PRO A 312 21.21 -7.21 18.73
CA PRO A 312 20.26 -7.91 19.59
C PRO A 312 19.01 -7.10 19.94
N ASP A 313 19.15 -5.78 20.14
CA ASP A 313 18.06 -4.87 20.50
C ASP A 313 17.52 -4.08 19.29
N ALA A 314 17.72 -4.60 18.07
CA ALA A 314 17.37 -3.92 16.84
C ALA A 314 15.87 -3.63 16.74
N ILE A 315 15.53 -2.46 16.20
CA ILE A 315 14.16 -2.09 15.85
C ILE A 315 13.87 -2.56 14.43
N VAL A 316 12.83 -3.36 14.23
CA VAL A 316 12.47 -3.95 12.94
C VAL A 316 11.05 -3.54 12.54
N CYS A 317 10.94 -2.84 11.42
CA CYS A 317 9.69 -2.47 10.79
C CYS A 317 9.37 -3.43 9.63
N ASP A 318 8.40 -4.34 9.80
CA ASP A 318 7.91 -5.17 8.70
C ASP A 318 6.73 -4.50 7.99
N ALA A 319 7.02 -3.85 6.86
CA ALA A 319 6.06 -3.14 6.01
C ALA A 319 5.51 -4.01 4.87
N GLY A 320 5.83 -5.31 4.82
CA GLY A 320 5.35 -6.22 3.80
C GLY A 320 3.83 -6.43 3.84
N TYR A 321 3.25 -6.66 2.64
CA TYR A 321 1.90 -7.22 2.47
C TYR A 321 1.88 -8.25 1.32
N PRO A 322 1.96 -9.57 1.60
CA PRO A 322 2.10 -10.20 2.92
C PRO A 322 3.38 -9.79 3.67
N LYS A 323 3.39 -10.00 4.99
CA LYS A 323 4.56 -9.72 5.84
C LYS A 323 5.81 -10.43 5.33
N ASN A 324 6.96 -9.76 5.44
CA ASN A 324 8.20 -10.22 4.83
C ASN A 324 8.91 -11.25 5.69
N LEU A 325 8.94 -11.05 7.01
CA LEU A 325 9.73 -11.86 7.93
C LEU A 325 9.21 -13.30 7.99
N SER A 326 10.14 -14.26 7.94
CA SER A 326 9.79 -15.66 8.15
C SER A 326 9.22 -15.86 9.56
N PRO A 327 8.16 -16.67 9.73
CA PRO A 327 7.69 -17.07 11.07
C PRO A 327 8.74 -17.83 11.88
N THR A 328 9.76 -18.38 11.21
CA THR A 328 10.88 -19.10 11.82
C THR A 328 12.12 -18.22 12.02
N ALA A 329 12.04 -16.92 11.75
CA ALA A 329 13.18 -16.02 11.93
C ALA A 329 13.48 -15.89 13.43
N GLU A 330 14.65 -16.37 13.86
CA GLU A 330 15.15 -16.07 15.20
C GLU A 330 15.58 -14.60 15.23
N MET A 331 14.94 -13.83 16.11
CA MET A 331 15.17 -12.39 16.27
C MET A 331 15.31 -12.09 17.77
N LEU A 332 16.20 -12.80 18.45
CA LEU A 332 16.38 -12.68 19.90
C LEU A 332 16.52 -11.20 20.27
N ASP A 333 15.62 -10.74 21.14
CA ASP A 333 15.52 -9.38 21.71
C ASP A 333 15.17 -8.22 20.75
N ALA A 334 14.99 -8.48 19.46
CA ALA A 334 14.61 -7.43 18.51
C ALA A 334 13.16 -6.95 18.71
N LYS A 335 12.93 -5.65 18.54
CA LYS A 335 11.60 -5.02 18.62
C LYS A 335 10.97 -4.96 17.25
N VAL A 336 10.08 -5.90 16.95
CA VAL A 336 9.39 -5.98 15.65
C VAL A 336 8.04 -5.30 15.73
N PHE A 337 7.71 -4.44 14.75
CA PHE A 337 6.37 -3.89 14.55
C PHE A 337 5.95 -3.90 13.08
N PHE A 338 4.64 -3.88 12.82
CA PHE A 338 4.11 -3.80 11.47
C PHE A 338 4.08 -2.35 10.97
N GLY A 339 4.81 -2.09 9.89
CA GLY A 339 4.93 -0.76 9.29
C GLY A 339 3.84 -0.41 8.29
N GLY A 340 3.74 0.89 7.99
CA GLY A 340 2.89 1.40 6.90
C GLY A 340 1.40 1.38 7.22
N LEU A 341 1.03 1.47 8.50
CA LEU A 341 -0.35 1.44 8.98
C LEU A 341 -0.74 2.79 9.58
N GLY A 342 -1.94 3.26 9.23
CA GLY A 342 -2.52 4.46 9.81
C GLY A 342 -3.88 4.19 10.43
N GLN A 343 -4.34 5.10 11.28
CA GLN A 343 -5.65 5.06 11.92
C GLN A 343 -6.47 6.30 11.55
N ILE A 344 -7.74 6.08 11.20
CA ILE A 344 -8.70 7.16 10.92
C ILE A 344 -9.51 7.45 12.19
N THR A 345 -9.37 8.66 12.72
CA THR A 345 -10.09 9.10 13.94
C THR A 345 -11.41 9.80 13.67
N GLY A 346 -11.70 10.14 12.40
CA GLY A 346 -12.99 10.68 11.96
C GLY A 346 -14.08 9.61 11.75
N GLY A 347 -13.74 8.33 11.95
CA GLY A 347 -14.62 7.18 11.84
C GLY A 347 -14.67 6.59 10.43
N MET A 348 -14.76 5.26 10.37
CA MET A 348 -14.87 4.50 9.12
C MET A 348 -16.00 3.48 9.21
N LYS A 349 -16.79 3.34 8.14
CA LYS A 349 -17.91 2.40 8.10
C LYS A 349 -17.95 1.65 6.78
N PHE A 350 -18.19 0.35 6.87
CA PHE A 350 -18.46 -0.51 5.73
C PHE A 350 -19.95 -0.81 5.59
N THR A 351 -20.46 -0.85 4.36
CA THR A 351 -21.82 -1.32 4.05
C THR A 351 -21.79 -2.33 2.90
N PRO A 352 -22.19 -3.59 3.11
CA PRO A 352 -22.62 -4.19 4.39
C PRO A 352 -21.49 -4.18 5.44
N ASP A 353 -21.84 -4.40 6.71
CA ASP A 353 -20.84 -4.52 7.77
C ASP A 353 -20.02 -5.79 7.55
N PHE A 354 -18.69 -5.66 7.59
CA PHE A 354 -17.76 -6.78 7.48
C PHE A 354 -17.30 -7.28 8.86
N HIS A 355 -17.85 -6.75 9.96
CA HIS A 355 -17.59 -7.23 11.32
C HIS A 355 -16.09 -7.34 11.65
N GLY A 356 -15.29 -6.38 11.17
CA GLY A 356 -13.83 -6.37 11.33
C GLY A 356 -13.05 -7.28 10.37
N VAL A 357 -13.69 -8.06 9.51
CA VAL A 357 -13.03 -8.98 8.56
C VAL A 357 -12.06 -8.26 7.62
N LEU A 358 -12.41 -7.04 7.18
CA LEU A 358 -11.57 -6.18 6.33
C LEU A 358 -10.63 -5.27 7.14
N ASN A 359 -10.72 -5.29 8.46
CA ASN A 359 -9.93 -4.47 9.39
C ASN A 359 -9.44 -5.38 10.55
N ARG A 360 -8.56 -6.34 10.23
CA ARG A 360 -8.00 -7.31 11.20
C ARG A 360 -6.82 -6.72 11.96
N HIS A 361 -7.05 -5.54 12.49
CA HIS A 361 -6.08 -4.83 13.30
C HIS A 361 -6.58 -4.82 14.74
N PRO A 362 -5.69 -4.84 15.75
CA PRO A 362 -6.11 -4.83 17.15
C PRO A 362 -6.75 -3.50 17.58
N PHE A 363 -6.75 -2.50 16.71
CA PHE A 363 -7.32 -1.17 16.94
C PHE A 363 -8.40 -0.85 15.90
N PRO A 364 -9.43 -0.07 16.29
CA PRO A 364 -10.47 0.35 15.37
C PRO A 364 -9.89 1.24 14.26
N ASP A 365 -10.51 1.16 13.09
CA ASP A 365 -10.25 2.04 11.94
C ASP A 365 -8.77 2.15 11.52
N VAL A 366 -7.98 1.09 11.76
CA VAL A 366 -6.64 0.95 11.21
C VAL A 366 -6.68 0.39 9.80
N VAL A 367 -5.88 0.96 8.91
CA VAL A 367 -5.84 0.60 7.50
C VAL A 367 -4.40 0.77 6.98
N HIS A 368 -4.03 0.00 5.95
CA HIS A 368 -2.79 0.22 5.23
C HIS A 368 -2.70 1.63 4.62
N GLY A 369 -1.51 2.24 4.75
CA GLY A 369 -1.20 3.58 4.24
C GLY A 369 -1.53 3.75 2.76
N CYS A 370 -1.36 2.69 1.97
CA CYS A 370 -1.70 2.71 0.55
C CYS A 370 -3.18 3.02 0.32
N LEU A 371 -4.09 2.34 1.01
CA LEU A 371 -5.53 2.60 0.90
C LEU A 371 -5.91 3.95 1.52
N LEU A 372 -5.25 4.34 2.62
CA LEU A 372 -5.50 5.62 3.29
C LEU A 372 -5.16 6.83 2.42
N GLU A 373 -4.19 6.73 1.51
CA GLU A 373 -3.83 7.86 0.64
C GLU A 373 -5.00 8.27 -0.27
N GLY A 374 -5.69 7.28 -0.86
CA GLY A 374 -6.87 7.54 -1.68
C GLY A 374 -8.02 8.18 -0.88
N MET A 375 -8.20 7.76 0.37
CA MET A 375 -9.18 8.35 1.28
C MET A 375 -8.81 9.79 1.68
N ALA A 376 -7.54 10.03 2.02
CA ALA A 376 -7.04 11.34 2.40
C ALA A 376 -7.21 12.36 1.26
N LEU A 377 -6.83 11.97 0.04
CA LEU A 377 -6.97 12.80 -1.16
C LEU A 377 -8.44 13.05 -1.53
N ALA A 378 -9.32 12.06 -1.32
CA ALA A 378 -10.75 12.25 -1.53
C ALA A 378 -11.38 13.21 -0.51
N LEU A 379 -10.99 13.12 0.77
CA LEU A 379 -11.41 14.05 1.82
C LEU A 379 -10.89 15.48 1.58
N GLU A 380 -9.71 15.59 0.98
CA GLU A 380 -9.09 16.87 0.61
C GLU A 380 -9.63 17.42 -0.72
N HIS A 381 -10.49 16.67 -1.43
CA HIS A 381 -10.95 16.97 -2.79
C HIS A 381 -9.81 17.20 -3.80
N ARG A 382 -8.67 16.54 -3.57
CA ARG A 382 -7.47 16.65 -4.41
C ARG A 382 -7.24 15.35 -5.19
N PHE A 383 -7.95 15.23 -6.31
CA PHE A 383 -7.91 14.04 -7.17
C PHE A 383 -6.71 14.08 -8.11
N GLU A 384 -5.53 13.76 -7.58
CA GLU A 384 -4.30 13.65 -8.36
C GLU A 384 -3.64 12.29 -8.23
N ALA A 385 -2.79 12.02 -9.21
CA ALA A 385 -1.87 10.91 -9.31
C ALA A 385 -0.71 11.03 -8.30
N PHE A 386 -1.03 11.11 -6.99
CA PHE A 386 -0.07 11.54 -5.96
C PHE A 386 1.15 10.61 -5.86
N SER A 387 0.92 9.30 -5.75
CA SER A 387 1.97 8.28 -5.79
C SER A 387 1.92 7.52 -7.12
N GLN A 388 2.96 7.68 -7.94
CA GLN A 388 3.07 6.99 -9.23
C GLN A 388 4.52 6.67 -9.60
N GLY A 389 4.65 5.62 -10.40
CA GLY A 389 5.94 5.11 -10.84
C GLY A 389 6.70 4.41 -9.72
N ARG A 390 7.96 4.10 -10.00
CA ARG A 390 8.85 3.38 -9.09
C ARG A 390 10.08 4.21 -8.75
N GLY A 391 10.27 4.45 -7.46
CA GLY A 391 11.47 5.10 -6.93
C GLY A 391 11.44 6.61 -7.05
N PHE A 392 10.26 7.22 -7.18
CA PHE A 392 10.07 8.66 -7.34
C PHE A 392 9.56 9.36 -6.08
N ILE A 393 9.32 8.62 -4.99
CA ILE A 393 8.92 9.20 -3.70
C ILE A 393 10.05 10.09 -3.17
N THR A 394 9.71 11.34 -2.87
CA THR A 394 10.60 12.33 -2.25
C THR A 394 10.13 12.68 -0.84
N GLN A 395 11.03 13.23 -0.02
CA GLN A 395 10.68 13.64 1.35
C GLN A 395 9.59 14.72 1.38
N GLU A 396 9.62 15.68 0.47
CA GLU A 396 8.64 16.77 0.42
C GLU A 396 7.23 16.23 0.16
N ARG A 397 7.10 15.22 -0.72
CA ARG A 397 5.82 14.57 -1.00
C ARG A 397 5.34 13.73 0.19
N VAL A 398 6.25 13.09 0.92
CA VAL A 398 5.95 12.37 2.17
C VAL A 398 5.40 13.32 3.23
N ASP A 399 6.03 14.48 3.42
CA ASP A 399 5.60 15.50 4.38
C ASP A 399 4.27 16.14 3.96
N GLU A 400 4.08 16.39 2.66
CA GLU A 400 2.84 16.93 2.09
C GLU A 400 1.65 15.99 2.35
N ILE A 401 1.77 14.70 2.00
CA ILE A 401 0.66 13.75 2.18
C ILE A 401 0.40 13.45 3.66
N GLY A 402 1.46 13.42 4.49
CA GLY A 402 1.33 13.32 5.94
C GLY A 402 0.53 14.48 6.51
N THR A 403 0.77 15.70 6.02
CA THR A 403 0.02 16.91 6.41
C THR A 403 -1.43 16.86 5.94
N ILE A 404 -1.70 16.40 4.71
CA ILE A 404 -3.06 16.19 4.21
C ILE A 404 -3.81 15.18 5.10
N ALA A 405 -3.21 14.00 5.33
CA ALA A 405 -3.76 12.94 6.16
C ALA A 405 -4.08 13.43 7.59
N ALA A 406 -3.12 14.10 8.23
CA ALA A 406 -3.25 14.61 9.58
C ALA A 406 -4.35 15.67 9.73
N ARG A 407 -4.53 16.55 8.74
CA ARG A 407 -5.65 17.52 8.72
C ARG A 407 -7.01 16.83 8.77
N HIS A 408 -7.11 15.66 8.14
CA HIS A 408 -8.35 14.90 8.12
C HIS A 408 -8.52 13.92 9.28
N GLY A 409 -7.55 13.82 10.19
CA GLY A 409 -7.61 12.92 11.34
C GLY A 409 -7.10 11.52 11.05
N ILE A 410 -6.25 11.38 10.03
CA ILE A 410 -5.57 10.15 9.67
C ILE A 410 -4.12 10.25 10.18
N TYR A 411 -3.76 9.39 11.12
CA TYR A 411 -2.47 9.43 11.82
C TYR A 411 -1.78 8.06 11.76
N LEU A 412 -0.51 7.99 12.16
CA LEU A 412 0.17 6.73 12.44
C LEU A 412 -0.68 5.90 13.42
N ALA A 413 -0.93 4.64 13.09
CA ALA A 413 -1.62 3.72 13.99
C ALA A 413 -0.76 3.40 15.22
N PRO A 414 -1.36 3.01 16.36
CA PRO A 414 -0.56 2.46 17.46
C PRO A 414 0.24 1.24 16.97
N LEU A 415 1.48 1.14 17.42
CA LEU A 415 2.42 0.12 16.97
C LEU A 415 2.03 -1.24 17.57
N TYR A 416 2.03 -2.27 16.72
CA TYR A 416 1.72 -3.63 17.12
C TYR A 416 2.39 -4.64 16.18
N ASN A 417 2.43 -5.91 16.59
CA ASN A 417 2.94 -7.02 15.80
C ASN A 417 2.04 -8.27 15.95
N ALA A 418 2.55 -9.46 15.65
CA ALA A 418 1.80 -10.70 15.77
C ALA A 418 1.42 -11.05 17.22
N ASP A 419 2.19 -10.59 18.21
CA ASP A 419 1.99 -10.85 19.63
C ASP A 419 1.01 -9.84 20.27
N GLY A 420 0.82 -8.68 19.63
CA GLY A 420 -0.16 -7.69 20.03
C GLY A 420 0.37 -6.25 20.01
N PRO A 421 -0.34 -5.32 20.67
CA PRO A 421 0.10 -3.94 20.89
C PRO A 421 1.47 -3.84 21.55
N LEU A 422 2.28 -2.87 21.12
CA LEU A 422 3.61 -2.58 21.66
C LEU A 422 3.64 -1.31 22.52
N GLU A 423 2.49 -0.66 22.68
CA GLU A 423 2.34 0.57 23.44
C GLU A 423 1.39 0.35 24.62
N ASP A 424 1.76 0.88 25.80
CA ASP A 424 0.91 0.89 26.99
C ASP A 424 -0.13 2.02 26.89
N GLY A 425 -1.31 1.72 26.34
CA GLY A 425 -2.48 2.62 26.35
C GLY A 425 -2.93 3.13 24.98
N LEU A 426 -4.21 3.54 24.91
CA LEU A 426 -4.92 3.92 23.68
C LEU A 426 -4.62 5.34 23.15
N ASP A 427 -3.69 6.08 23.77
CA ASP A 427 -3.56 7.53 23.55
C ASP A 427 -2.12 7.95 23.23
N ALA A 428 -1.73 7.78 21.97
CA ALA A 428 -0.50 8.36 21.45
C ALA A 428 -0.70 8.84 20.02
N ARG A 429 -1.38 9.99 19.89
CA ARG A 429 -1.35 10.79 18.64
C ARG A 429 0.09 11.28 18.42
N TRP A 430 0.89 10.45 17.78
CA TRP A 430 2.26 10.80 17.39
C TRP A 430 2.18 11.75 16.17
N ASN A 431 2.68 12.96 16.33
CA ASN A 431 2.68 14.00 15.28
C ASN A 431 4.07 14.22 14.65
N GLY A 432 5.01 13.30 14.88
CA GLY A 432 6.33 13.34 14.26
C GLY A 432 7.29 14.38 14.83
N ARG A 433 6.97 15.08 15.93
CA ARG A 433 7.90 16.01 16.57
C ARG A 433 8.64 15.31 17.71
N GLU A 434 9.96 15.28 17.60
CA GLU A 434 10.83 15.07 18.75
C GLU A 434 10.47 16.13 19.80
N ASP A 435 10.17 15.70 21.03
CA ASP A 435 10.09 16.61 22.15
C ASP A 435 11.50 17.21 22.33
N GLU A 436 11.65 18.52 22.11
CA GLU A 436 12.93 19.25 22.22
C GLU A 436 13.53 19.22 23.65
N SER A 437 12.96 18.44 24.56
CA SER A 437 13.39 18.26 25.95
C SER A 437 14.61 17.32 26.12
N MET A 438 15.01 16.58 25.08
CA MET A 438 16.21 15.73 25.12
C MET A 438 17.38 16.36 24.36
N GLY A 439 17.86 17.50 24.87
CA GLY A 439 18.96 18.24 24.27
C GLY A 439 19.46 19.42 25.10
N GLU A 440 19.65 19.26 26.41
CA GLU A 440 20.44 20.24 27.17
C GLU A 440 21.89 20.25 26.65
N ARG A 441 22.19 21.23 25.80
CA ARG A 441 23.56 21.65 25.51
C ARG A 441 24.20 22.05 26.84
N PRO A 442 25.43 21.59 27.17
CA PRO A 442 26.13 22.15 28.31
C PRO A 442 26.38 23.63 28.05
N SER A 443 25.74 24.46 28.87
CA SER A 443 25.92 25.90 28.91
C SER A 443 27.42 26.17 29.16
N ARG A 444 28.06 26.83 28.19
CA ARG A 444 29.39 27.39 28.41
C ARG A 444 29.24 28.48 29.47
N THR A 445 29.71 28.18 30.67
CA THR A 445 29.95 29.15 31.73
C THR A 445 30.81 30.27 31.19
N VAL A 446 30.20 31.43 30.91
CA VAL A 446 30.93 32.67 30.67
C VAL A 446 31.48 33.12 32.02
N GLY A 447 32.70 32.69 32.31
CA GLY A 447 33.52 33.25 33.37
C GLY A 447 33.70 34.75 33.12
N ARG A 448 33.12 35.55 34.01
CA ARG A 448 33.27 36.99 34.11
C ARG A 448 34.73 37.31 34.42
N ILE A 449 35.54 37.60 33.40
CA ILE A 449 36.89 38.14 33.57
C ILE A 449 36.82 39.66 33.45
N GLU A 450 37.20 40.30 34.54
CA GLU A 450 37.31 41.75 34.71
C GLU A 450 38.23 42.36 33.65
N ARG A 451 37.77 43.45 33.01
CA ARG A 451 38.59 44.30 32.16
C ARG A 451 39.59 45.07 33.02
N ARG A 452 40.86 44.67 33.00
CA ARG A 452 41.99 45.58 33.25
C ARG A 452 42.54 46.08 31.91
N THR A 453 42.51 47.39 31.76
CA THR A 453 43.02 48.15 30.61
C THR A 453 44.53 48.36 30.71
N SER A 454 45.27 47.81 29.75
CA SER A 454 46.57 48.29 29.25
C SER A 454 46.79 47.57 27.91
N GLY A 455 46.79 48.21 26.75
CA GLY A 455 47.65 49.32 26.35
C GLY A 455 48.97 48.74 25.86
N HIS A 456 49.07 48.35 24.56
CA HIS A 456 50.29 48.49 23.74
C HIS A 456 50.08 48.12 22.25
N ARG A 457 50.28 49.15 21.42
CA ARG A 457 50.99 49.22 20.11
C ARG A 457 50.89 48.05 19.13
N ARG A 458 50.24 48.34 17.99
CA ARG A 458 50.52 47.72 16.68
C ARG A 458 51.89 48.17 16.17
N SER A 459 52.65 47.23 15.61
CA SER A 459 53.70 47.53 14.63
C SER A 459 53.49 46.67 13.38
N SER A 460 53.75 47.30 12.26
CA SER A 460 53.59 46.89 10.87
C SER A 460 54.86 46.23 10.31
N HIS A 461 54.71 45.55 9.15
CA HIS A 461 55.69 45.16 8.10
C HIS A 461 55.70 43.63 7.85
N VAL A 462 55.83 43.05 6.64
CA VAL A 462 56.05 43.50 5.25
C VAL A 462 55.83 42.28 4.30
N ARG A 463 55.37 42.58 3.05
CA ARG A 463 55.47 41.93 1.70
C ARG A 463 55.85 40.43 1.52
N ALA A 464 55.09 39.68 0.69
CA ALA A 464 55.28 39.37 -0.77
C ALA A 464 56.45 38.38 -1.02
N ASP A 465 56.42 37.36 -1.89
CA ASP A 465 55.80 37.23 -3.22
C ASP A 465 56.01 35.77 -3.76
N LEU A 466 55.34 35.45 -4.87
CA LEU A 466 55.75 34.53 -5.99
C LEU A 466 55.51 32.99 -6.00
N MET A 467 54.60 32.61 -6.92
CA MET A 467 54.71 31.70 -8.10
C MET A 467 54.74 30.16 -8.06
N GLY A 468 53.95 29.61 -9.00
CA GLY A 468 54.13 28.33 -9.73
C GLY A 468 53.16 27.23 -9.30
N GLY A 469 52.36 26.55 -10.12
CA GLY A 469 52.26 26.35 -11.56
C GLY A 469 51.70 24.94 -11.82
N LEU A 470 51.15 24.69 -13.02
CA LEU A 470 50.75 23.38 -13.62
C LEU A 470 49.40 22.80 -13.15
N SER A 471 48.56 22.13 -13.95
CA SER A 471 48.33 21.92 -15.39
C SER A 471 47.12 20.97 -15.47
N ALA A 472 46.17 21.20 -16.39
CA ALA A 472 45.09 20.27 -16.78
C ALA A 472 45.65 18.98 -17.47
N PRO A 473 44.89 17.99 -18.04
CA PRO A 473 43.46 18.01 -18.44
C PRO A 473 42.68 16.64 -18.54
N TYR A 474 41.45 16.71 -19.11
CA TYR A 474 40.58 15.71 -19.80
C TYR A 474 39.96 14.52 -19.01
N PHE A 475 38.63 14.31 -18.93
CA PHE A 475 37.58 14.00 -19.94
C PHE A 475 37.87 12.80 -20.86
N ILE A 476 37.20 11.66 -20.61
CA ILE A 476 36.17 10.99 -21.45
C ILE A 476 35.33 10.12 -20.51
#